data_AF-M0F180-F1
#
_entry.id   AF-M0F180-F1
#
_cell.length_a   1.000
_cell.length_b   1.000
_cell.length_c   1.000
_cell.angle_alpha   90.00
_cell.angle_beta   90.00
_cell.angle_gamma   90.00
#
_symmetry.space_group_name_H-M   'P 1'
#
loop_
_entity.id
_entity.type
_entity.pdbx_description
1 polymer ?
#
loop_
_entity_poly.entity_id
_entity_poly.type
_entity_poly.pdbx_seq_one_letter_code
_entity_poly.pdbx_strand_id
1 'polypeptide(L)'
;MAFTDKIYVKNHRQLASQLEANIPKGAFAGATLDLLFTGDGLSKLDETTRDRVLDFAEDFLDCDCDSNPYCGHPEEKFMRYVLELRAEGLGPQAIVDVMTDDYMVYAYTGDVLSFLDDSVRKLEAIETLADVDGNGEMSERARKAKRELSG
;
A
#
# COMPACT_ATOMS: atom_id res chain seq x y z
N MET A 1 1.38 -8.39 -12.61
CA MET A 1 2.23 -7.84 -11.54
C MET A 1 1.29 -7.14 -10.58
N ALA A 2 1.38 -7.43 -9.28
CA ALA A 2 0.54 -6.81 -8.28
C ALA A 2 0.87 -5.31 -8.19
N PHE A 3 -0.05 -4.50 -7.65
CA PHE A 3 0.21 -3.08 -7.42
C PHE A 3 1.36 -2.89 -6.42
N THR A 4 1.44 -3.74 -5.39
CA THR A 4 2.48 -3.71 -4.35
C THR A 4 3.89 -3.99 -4.86
N ASP A 5 4.03 -4.76 -5.95
CA ASP A 5 5.31 -4.98 -6.64
C ASP A 5 5.89 -3.68 -7.24
N LYS A 6 5.06 -2.64 -7.38
CA LYS A 6 5.41 -1.33 -7.95
C LYS A 6 5.54 -0.23 -6.91
N ILE A 7 5.62 -0.60 -5.63
CA ILE A 7 5.86 0.31 -4.53
C ILE A 7 7.34 0.29 -4.21
N TYR A 8 7.98 1.45 -4.34
CA TYR A 8 9.42 1.61 -4.21
C TYR A 8 9.78 2.44 -2.98
N VAL A 9 10.92 2.12 -2.36
CA VAL A 9 11.46 2.90 -1.26
C VAL A 9 12.18 4.14 -1.80
N LYS A 10 11.75 5.33 -1.36
CA LYS A 10 12.42 6.60 -1.66
C LYS A 10 13.82 6.59 -1.08
N ASN A 11 14.79 7.07 -1.86
CA ASN A 11 16.20 7.10 -1.47
C ASN A 11 16.78 5.73 -1.05
N HIS A 12 16.27 4.60 -1.59
CA HIS A 12 16.71 3.23 -1.22
C HIS A 12 18.23 3.04 -1.13
N ARG A 13 19.03 3.68 -2.01
CA ARG A 13 20.50 3.58 -1.97
C ARG A 13 21.11 4.22 -0.73
N GLN A 14 20.56 5.36 -0.29
CA GLN A 14 21.01 6.04 0.92
C GLN A 14 20.65 5.22 2.16
N LEU A 15 19.41 4.71 2.21
CA LEU A 15 18.95 3.84 3.30
C LEU A 15 19.78 2.56 3.38
N ALA A 16 20.00 1.88 2.25
CA ALA A 16 20.87 0.71 2.18
C ALA A 16 22.29 1.00 2.68
N SER A 17 22.84 2.18 2.35
CA SER A 17 24.16 2.60 2.83
C SER A 17 24.20 2.85 4.33
N GLN A 18 23.16 3.47 4.92
CA GLN A 18 23.09 3.74 6.37
C GLN A 18 22.85 2.47 7.18
N LEU A 19 22.04 1.56 6.63
CA LEU A 19 21.70 0.27 7.24
C LEU A 19 22.83 -0.76 7.08
N GLU A 20 23.83 -0.48 6.23
CA GLU A 20 24.90 -1.41 5.85
C GLU A 20 24.34 -2.75 5.32
N ALA A 21 23.16 -2.68 4.68
CA ALA A 21 22.39 -3.83 4.24
C ALA A 21 22.02 -3.67 2.75
N ASN A 22 21.90 -4.79 2.05
CA ASN A 22 21.43 -4.78 0.66
C ASN A 22 19.91 -4.85 0.63
N ILE A 23 19.26 -3.70 0.40
CA ILE A 23 17.81 -3.59 0.38
C ILE A 23 17.34 -3.46 -1.07
N PRO A 24 16.42 -4.32 -1.53
CA PRO A 24 15.77 -4.17 -2.83
C PRO A 24 15.08 -2.81 -2.96
N LYS A 25 14.78 -2.41 -4.20
CA LYS A 25 14.01 -1.17 -4.42
C LYS A 25 12.57 -1.26 -3.92
N GLY A 26 11.98 -2.46 -3.93
CA GLY A 26 10.59 -2.68 -3.58
C GLY A 26 10.36 -2.62 -2.08
N ALA A 27 9.31 -1.90 -1.65
CA ALA A 27 8.92 -1.81 -0.24
C ALA A 27 8.40 -3.16 0.29
N PHE A 28 7.68 -3.90 -0.56
CA PHE A 28 7.13 -5.24 -0.24
C PHE A 28 8.04 -6.39 -0.69
N ALA A 29 9.32 -6.12 -1.00
CA ALA A 29 10.25 -7.21 -1.24
C ALA A 29 10.55 -7.92 0.09
N GLY A 30 10.64 -9.26 0.09
CA GLY A 30 10.84 -10.03 1.32
C GLY A 30 11.99 -9.55 2.19
N ALA A 31 13.15 -9.27 1.59
CA ALA A 31 14.30 -8.72 2.32
C ALA A 31 14.06 -7.33 2.94
N THR A 32 13.19 -6.51 2.33
CA THR A 32 12.78 -5.23 2.89
C THR A 32 11.83 -5.47 4.07
N LEU A 33 10.84 -6.35 3.90
CA LEU A 33 9.89 -6.69 4.96
C LEU A 33 10.57 -7.33 6.18
N ASP A 34 11.55 -8.21 5.97
CA ASP A 34 12.35 -8.80 7.05
C ASP A 34 13.03 -7.72 7.89
N LEU A 35 13.69 -6.76 7.23
CA LEU A 35 14.41 -5.68 7.91
C LEU A 35 13.45 -4.78 8.71
N LEU A 36 12.29 -4.47 8.14
CA LEU A 36 11.26 -3.67 8.80
C LEU A 36 10.66 -4.41 10.01
N PHE A 37 10.44 -5.72 9.87
CA PHE A 37 9.85 -6.55 10.91
C PHE A 37 10.80 -6.79 12.08
N THR A 38 12.08 -7.05 11.83
CA THR A 38 13.07 -7.25 12.91
C THR A 38 13.54 -5.94 13.54
N GLY A 39 13.42 -4.83 12.81
CA GLY A 39 13.94 -3.52 13.22
C GLY A 39 15.46 -3.42 13.16
N ASP A 40 16.14 -4.37 12.52
CA ASP A 40 17.59 -4.44 12.49
C ASP A 40 18.21 -3.22 11.82
N GLY A 41 19.12 -2.55 12.54
CA GLY A 41 19.85 -1.40 12.03
C GLY A 41 19.04 -0.11 11.91
N LEU A 42 17.72 -0.11 12.16
CA LEU A 42 16.88 1.10 12.08
C LEU A 42 17.38 2.22 13.01
N SER A 43 18.06 1.88 14.11
CA SER A 43 18.69 2.85 15.01
C SER A 43 19.83 3.65 14.36
N LYS A 44 20.34 3.24 13.19
CA LYS A 44 21.38 3.94 12.42
C LYS A 44 20.81 5.03 11.49
N LEU A 45 19.50 5.02 11.26
CA LEU A 45 18.81 6.03 10.46
C LEU A 45 18.74 7.35 11.24
N ASP A 46 18.65 8.47 10.52
CA ASP A 46 18.29 9.74 11.14
C ASP A 46 16.86 9.67 11.71
N GLU A 47 16.60 10.48 12.73
CA GLU A 47 15.34 10.46 13.50
C GLU A 47 14.11 10.54 12.59
N THR A 48 14.05 11.54 11.70
CA THR A 48 12.94 11.72 10.76
C THR A 48 12.71 10.50 9.88
N THR A 49 13.78 9.92 9.32
CA THR A 49 13.67 8.73 8.46
C THR A 49 13.24 7.51 9.27
N ARG A 50 13.81 7.34 10.47
CA ARG A 50 13.47 6.22 11.36
C ARG A 50 12.00 6.26 11.74
N ASP A 51 11.48 7.42 12.09
CA ASP A 51 10.08 7.57 12.53
C ASP A 51 9.12 7.15 11.41
N ARG A 52 9.32 7.64 10.18
CA ARG A 52 8.50 7.24 9.01
C ARG A 52 8.57 5.75 8.68
N VAL A 53 9.73 5.14 8.90
CA VAL A 53 9.93 3.70 8.69
C VAL A 53 9.20 2.89 9.77
N LEU A 54 9.22 3.36 11.02
CA LEU A 54 8.48 2.74 12.12
C LEU A 54 6.97 2.91 11.92
N ASP A 55 6.50 4.07 11.48
CA ASP A 55 5.09 4.29 11.15
C ASP A 55 4.60 3.30 10.09
N PHE A 56 5.40 3.06 9.04
CA PHE A 56 5.07 2.03 8.03
C PHE A 56 5.00 0.62 8.64
N ALA A 57 5.94 0.28 9.52
CA ALA A 57 5.94 -1.03 10.18
C ALA A 57 4.72 -1.20 11.09
N GLU A 58 4.38 -0.18 11.87
CA GLU A 58 3.22 -0.18 12.77
C GLU A 58 1.91 -0.31 11.98
N ASP A 59 1.72 0.49 10.93
CA ASP A 59 0.46 0.50 10.19
C ASP A 59 0.26 -0.78 9.38
N PHE A 60 1.31 -1.30 8.73
CA PHE A 60 1.17 -2.38 7.75
C PHE A 60 1.63 -3.75 8.25
N LEU A 61 2.61 -3.85 9.15
CA LEU A 61 3.17 -5.13 9.60
C LEU A 61 2.58 -5.61 10.94
N ASP A 62 1.75 -4.83 11.62
CA ASP A 62 1.13 -5.24 12.89
C ASP A 62 0.01 -6.28 12.68
N CYS A 63 0.36 -7.57 12.78
CA CYS A 63 -0.61 -8.66 12.77
C CYS A 63 -0.11 -9.90 13.54
N ASP A 64 -1.04 -10.66 14.10
CA ASP A 64 -0.76 -11.85 14.94
C ASP A 64 -0.56 -13.14 14.13
N CYS A 65 -0.32 -13.05 12.82
CA CYS A 65 -0.12 -14.25 12.00
C CYS A 65 1.26 -14.88 12.25
N ASP A 66 1.31 -16.21 12.38
CA ASP A 66 2.58 -16.95 12.48
C ASP A 66 3.52 -16.71 11.29
N SER A 67 2.96 -16.38 10.12
CA SER A 67 3.70 -16.11 8.90
C SER A 67 4.04 -14.64 8.69
N ASN A 68 3.77 -13.73 9.64
CA ASN A 68 4.14 -12.31 9.54
C ASN A 68 5.67 -12.16 9.30
N PRO A 69 6.14 -11.36 8.31
CA PRO A 69 5.42 -10.44 7.40
C PRO A 69 4.95 -11.02 6.06
N TYR A 70 5.04 -12.33 5.88
CA TYR A 70 4.69 -13.05 4.65
C TYR A 70 3.24 -13.55 4.58
N CYS A 71 2.36 -13.05 5.46
CA CYS A 71 0.95 -13.46 5.49
C CYS A 71 0.07 -12.78 4.42
N GLY A 72 0.58 -11.75 3.73
CA GLY A 72 -0.15 -10.96 2.74
C GLY A 72 -0.95 -9.79 3.31
N HIS A 73 -1.08 -9.69 4.64
CA HIS A 73 -1.72 -8.55 5.29
C HIS A 73 -1.02 -7.22 5.04
N PRO A 74 0.33 -7.12 5.01
CA PRO A 74 0.99 -5.85 4.70
C PRO A 74 0.53 -5.28 3.36
N GLU A 75 0.50 -6.12 2.32
CA GLU A 75 0.03 -5.74 0.99
C GLU A 75 -1.44 -5.35 0.98
N GLU A 76 -2.29 -6.13 1.67
CA GLU A 76 -3.74 -5.86 1.75
C GLU A 76 -4.04 -4.54 2.46
N LYS A 77 -3.44 -4.33 3.64
CA LYS A 77 -3.59 -3.10 4.42
C LYS A 77 -3.11 -1.89 3.62
N PHE A 78 -1.98 -2.01 2.92
CA PHE A 78 -1.48 -0.92 2.10
C PHE A 78 -2.37 -0.60 0.90
N MET A 79 -2.89 -1.62 0.20
CA MET A 79 -3.87 -1.40 -0.87
C MET A 79 -5.14 -0.74 -0.35
N ARG A 80 -5.60 -1.14 0.84
CA ARG A 80 -6.76 -0.54 1.51
C ARG A 80 -6.51 0.94 1.82
N TYR A 81 -5.37 1.26 2.42
CA TYR A 81 -4.94 2.63 2.67
C TYR A 81 -5.00 3.50 1.41
N VAL A 82 -4.47 3.00 0.28
CA VAL A 82 -4.52 3.73 -1.01
C VAL A 82 -5.96 3.95 -1.50
N LEU A 83 -6.85 2.97 -1.32
CA LEU A 83 -8.27 3.10 -1.67
C LEU A 83 -9.00 4.09 -0.74
N GLU A 84 -8.64 4.14 0.54
CA GLU A 84 -9.19 5.07 1.52
C GLU A 84 -8.80 6.51 1.19
N LEU A 85 -7.52 6.78 0.90
CA LEU A 85 -7.08 8.09 0.41
C LEU A 85 -7.86 8.53 -0.84
N ARG A 86 -8.11 7.59 -1.76
CA ARG A 86 -8.92 7.91 -2.96
C ARG A 86 -10.37 8.23 -2.58
N ALA A 87 -10.98 7.48 -1.67
CA ALA A 87 -12.33 7.72 -1.19
C ALA A 87 -12.49 9.07 -0.46
N GLU A 88 -11.41 9.58 0.13
CA GLU A 88 -11.32 10.94 0.69
C GLU A 88 -11.23 12.04 -0.38
N GLY A 89 -11.13 11.67 -1.66
CA GLY A 89 -11.12 12.59 -2.80
C GLY A 89 -9.74 12.90 -3.35
N LEU A 90 -8.67 12.25 -2.87
CA LEU A 90 -7.33 12.49 -3.40
C LEU A 90 -7.20 11.93 -4.82
N GLY A 91 -6.56 12.71 -5.70
CA GLY A 91 -6.16 12.25 -7.02
C GLY A 91 -4.89 11.39 -6.97
N PRO A 92 -4.56 10.66 -8.06
CA PRO A 92 -3.41 9.74 -8.08
C PRO A 92 -2.08 10.38 -7.67
N GLN A 93 -1.83 11.63 -8.08
CA GLN A 93 -0.59 12.33 -7.70
C GLN A 93 -0.57 12.66 -6.20
N ALA A 94 -1.69 13.18 -5.67
CA ALA A 94 -1.78 13.51 -4.25
C ALA A 94 -1.59 12.26 -3.38
N ILE A 95 -2.13 11.12 -3.81
CA ILE A 95 -1.89 9.82 -3.15
C ILE A 95 -0.40 9.49 -3.11
N VAL A 96 0.31 9.61 -4.25
CA VAL A 96 1.76 9.40 -4.30
C VAL A 96 2.50 10.33 -3.34
N ASP A 97 2.11 11.60 -3.28
CA ASP A 97 2.74 12.60 -2.41
C ASP A 97 2.56 12.22 -0.94
N VAL A 98 1.34 11.86 -0.50
CA VAL A 98 1.05 11.43 0.87
C VAL A 98 1.85 10.18 1.25
N MET A 99 1.81 9.11 0.44
CA MET A 99 2.57 7.88 0.69
C MET A 99 4.09 8.14 0.80
N THR A 100 4.58 9.09 -0.01
CA THR A 100 5.98 9.47 -0.04
C THR A 100 6.39 10.24 1.20
N ASP A 101 5.52 11.11 1.68
CA ASP A 101 5.80 11.98 2.82
C ASP A 101 5.62 11.24 4.15
N ASP A 102 4.61 10.40 4.26
CA ASP A 102 4.31 9.65 5.50
C ASP A 102 5.24 8.45 5.67
N TYR A 103 5.46 7.69 4.60
CA TYR A 103 6.11 6.37 4.71
C TYR A 103 7.39 6.22 3.90
N MET A 104 7.86 7.26 3.21
CA MET A 104 9.03 7.19 2.33
C MET A 104 8.88 6.14 1.21
N VAL A 105 7.65 5.81 0.81
CA VAL A 105 7.38 4.90 -0.31
C VAL A 105 6.64 5.62 -1.43
N TYR A 106 6.93 5.24 -2.66
CA TYR A 106 6.30 5.85 -3.83
C TYR A 106 5.97 4.82 -4.90
N ALA A 107 4.98 5.15 -5.71
CA ALA A 107 4.69 4.49 -6.97
C ALA A 107 4.74 5.54 -8.09
N TYR A 108 4.84 5.11 -9.34
CA TYR A 108 4.59 6.04 -10.44
C TYR A 108 3.10 6.41 -10.48
N THR A 109 2.78 7.67 -10.76
CA THR A 109 1.39 8.18 -10.79
C THR A 109 0.49 7.35 -11.72
N GLY A 110 1.03 6.87 -12.84
CA GLY A 110 0.31 5.98 -13.76
C GLY A 110 0.02 4.59 -13.20
N ASP A 111 0.84 4.08 -12.29
CA ASP A 111 0.60 2.80 -11.62
C ASP A 111 -0.51 2.94 -10.57
N VAL A 112 -0.55 4.06 -9.83
CA VAL A 112 -1.67 4.38 -8.92
C VAL A 112 -2.96 4.55 -9.71
N LEU A 113 -2.94 5.31 -10.81
CA LEU A 113 -4.10 5.48 -11.68
C LEU A 113 -4.62 4.11 -12.18
N SER A 114 -3.72 3.26 -12.69
CA SER A 114 -4.10 1.93 -13.18
C SER A 114 -4.72 1.06 -12.09
N PHE A 115 -4.17 1.11 -10.87
CA PHE A 115 -4.71 0.37 -9.73
C PHE A 115 -6.11 0.83 -9.34
N LEU A 116 -6.36 2.15 -9.32
CA LEU A 116 -7.67 2.70 -8.99
C LEU A 116 -8.70 2.37 -10.09
N ASP A 117 -8.35 2.53 -11.36
CA ASP A 117 -9.21 2.16 -12.50
C ASP A 117 -9.58 0.68 -12.46
N ASP A 118 -8.62 -0.20 -12.22
CA ASP A 118 -8.85 -1.64 -12.09
C ASP A 118 -9.74 -1.96 -10.88
N SER A 119 -9.64 -1.19 -9.79
CA SER A 119 -10.47 -1.35 -8.59
C SER A 119 -11.93 -0.96 -8.87
N VAL A 120 -12.16 0.16 -9.57
CA VAL A 120 -13.48 0.59 -10.03
C VAL A 120 -14.11 -0.48 -10.93
N ARG A 121 -13.38 -1.01 -11.91
CA ARG A 121 -13.86 -2.08 -12.81
C ARG A 121 -14.21 -3.37 -12.07
N LYS A 122 -13.44 -3.75 -11.06
CA LYS A 122 -13.77 -4.91 -10.21
C LYS A 122 -15.07 -4.69 -9.45
N LEU A 123 -15.29 -3.49 -8.90
CA LEU A 123 -16.55 -3.15 -8.23
C LEU A 123 -17.74 -3.14 -9.19
N GLU A 124 -17.57 -2.71 -10.44
CA GLU A 124 -18.60 -2.82 -11.48
C GLU A 124 -18.96 -4.27 -11.79
N ALA A 125 -17.97 -5.15 -11.88
CA ALA A 125 -18.19 -6.58 -12.07
C ALA A 125 -18.93 -7.19 -10.88
N ILE A 126 -18.55 -6.82 -9.65
CA ILE A 126 -19.21 -7.27 -8.41
C ILE A 126 -20.66 -6.77 -8.35
N GLU A 127 -20.92 -5.51 -8.67
CA GLU A 127 -22.27 -4.93 -8.76
C GLU A 127 -23.13 -5.72 -9.74
N THR A 128 -22.60 -5.98 -10.94
CA THR A 128 -23.30 -6.72 -12.00
C THR A 128 -23.64 -8.15 -11.59
N LEU A 129 -22.69 -8.85 -10.96
CA LEU A 129 -22.90 -10.21 -10.47
C LEU A 129 -23.94 -10.24 -9.34
N ALA A 130 -23.86 -9.30 -8.41
CA ALA A 130 -24.82 -9.18 -7.31
C ALA A 130 -26.25 -8.91 -7.82
N ASP A 131 -26.41 -8.07 -8.84
CA ASP A 131 -27.72 -7.82 -9.48
C ASP A 131 -28.29 -9.09 -10.13
N VAL A 132 -27.45 -9.86 -10.82
CA VAL A 132 -27.86 -11.15 -11.43
C VAL A 132 -28.26 -12.17 -10.36
N ASP A 133 -27.54 -12.22 -9.26
CA ASP A 133 -27.79 -13.12 -8.13
C ASP A 133 -28.94 -12.66 -7.22
N GLY A 134 -29.54 -11.49 -7.50
CA GLY A 134 -30.61 -10.90 -6.68
C GLY A 134 -30.14 -10.38 -5.32
N ASN A 135 -28.84 -10.19 -5.13
CA ASN A 135 -28.23 -9.69 -3.89
C ASN A 135 -28.15 -8.15 -3.90
N GLY A 136 -29.29 -7.50 -3.65
CA GLY A 136 -29.40 -6.04 -3.67
C GLY A 136 -28.51 -5.32 -2.66
N GLU A 137 -28.23 -5.92 -1.49
CA GLU A 137 -27.32 -5.32 -0.50
C GLU A 137 -25.89 -5.23 -1.07
N MET A 138 -25.39 -6.32 -1.66
CA MET A 138 -24.05 -6.34 -2.21
C MET A 138 -23.92 -5.41 -3.43
N SER A 139 -24.96 -5.35 -4.26
CA SER A 139 -25.02 -4.41 -5.40
C SER A 139 -24.89 -2.95 -4.93
N GLU A 140 -25.69 -2.53 -3.94
CA GLU A 140 -25.61 -1.15 -3.42
C GLU A 140 -24.26 -0.85 -2.75
N ARG A 141 -23.68 -1.83 -2.03
CA ARG A 141 -22.34 -1.69 -1.45
C ARG A 141 -21.27 -1.48 -2.52
N ALA A 142 -21.27 -2.31 -3.57
CA ALA A 142 -20.33 -2.20 -4.67
C ALA A 142 -20.50 -0.87 -5.42
N ARG A 143 -21.75 -0.47 -5.69
CA ARG A 143 -22.07 0.80 -6.34
C ARG A 143 -21.61 2.01 -5.51
N LYS A 144 -21.77 1.97 -4.18
CA LYS A 144 -21.30 3.02 -3.28
C LYS A 144 -19.78 3.15 -3.32
N ALA A 145 -19.07 2.05 -3.09
CA ALA A 145 -17.60 2.02 -3.14
C ALA A 145 -17.07 2.49 -4.50
N LYS A 146 -17.73 2.08 -5.59
CA LYS A 146 -17.37 2.53 -6.94
C LYS A 146 -17.43 4.05 -7.07
N ARG A 147 -18.49 4.69 -6.56
CA ARG A 147 -18.63 6.16 -6.61
C ARG A 147 -17.55 6.86 -5.80
N GLU A 148 -17.23 6.34 -4.61
CA GLU A 148 -16.17 6.88 -3.76
C GLU A 148 -14.80 6.83 -4.47
N LEU A 149 -14.53 5.75 -5.22
CA LEU A 149 -13.26 5.61 -5.96
C LEU A 149 -13.22 6.35 -7.31
N SER A 150 -14.39 6.65 -7.89
CA SER A 150 -14.48 7.29 -9.20
C SER A 150 -14.29 8.81 -9.15
N GLY A 151 -14.36 9.40 -7.95
CA GLY A 151 -14.16 10.81 -7.57
C GLY A 151 -14.02 11.85 -8.68
#